data_AF-A0A7C7NWW4-F1
#
_entry.id   AF-A0A7C7NWW4-F1
#
_cell.length_a   1.000
_cell.length_b   1.000
_cell.length_c   1.000
_cell.angle_alpha   90.00
_cell.angle_beta   90.00
_cell.angle_gamma   90.00
#
_symmetry.space_group_name_H-M   'P 1'
#
loop_
_entity.id
_entity.type
_entity.pdbx_description
1 polymer ?
#
loop_
_entity_poly.entity_id
_entity_poly.type
_entity_poly.pdbx_seq_one_letter_code
_entity_poly.pdbx_strand_id
1 'polypeptide(L)'
;MRKRSLAALVVLILPVGVSAQQSGLEQAAATITEAAYAQRIGVIAHDSMGGRNTPSPGLEMTAAWIAKEFEGLGLRGGARDGSFIQRYPLRSIVVDSEASGLNAPGTRLVFGRDLIPVSGTT
;
A
#
# COMPACT_ATOMS: atom_id res chain seq x y z
N MET A 1 48.78 -10.15 -33.80
CA MET A 1 47.66 -10.92 -33.20
C MET A 1 46.88 -10.13 -32.13
N ARG A 2 47.50 -9.31 -31.27
CA ARG A 2 46.82 -8.52 -30.20
C ARG A 2 45.71 -7.54 -30.65
N LYS A 3 45.82 -6.91 -31.83
CA LYS A 3 44.83 -5.92 -32.30
C LYS A 3 43.51 -6.54 -32.80
N ARG A 4 43.54 -7.79 -33.29
CA ARG A 4 42.33 -8.53 -33.73
C ARG A 4 41.54 -9.10 -32.54
N SER A 5 42.22 -9.46 -31.46
CA SER A 5 41.61 -9.92 -30.20
C SER A 5 40.89 -8.79 -29.44
N LEU A 6 41.40 -7.55 -29.52
CA LEU A 6 40.73 -6.38 -28.92
C LEU A 6 39.44 -6.02 -29.66
N ALA A 7 39.44 -6.11 -31.00
CA ALA A 7 38.26 -5.83 -31.82
C ALA A 7 37.13 -6.86 -31.58
N ALA A 8 37.47 -8.13 -31.35
CA ALA A 8 36.50 -9.18 -31.03
C ALA A 8 35.84 -8.98 -29.64
N LEU A 9 36.57 -8.40 -28.67
CA LEU A 9 36.04 -8.11 -27.34
C LEU A 9 35.05 -6.93 -27.36
N VAL A 10 35.28 -5.91 -28.19
CA VAL A 10 34.38 -4.76 -28.33
C VAL A 10 33.05 -5.17 -28.99
N VAL A 11 33.09 -6.06 -29.97
CA VAL A 11 31.88 -6.57 -30.66
C VAL A 11 30.98 -7.41 -29.74
N LEU A 12 31.56 -8.10 -28.76
CA LEU A 12 30.79 -8.95 -27.83
C LEU A 12 30.04 -8.15 -26.75
N ILE A 13 30.46 -6.91 -26.45
CA ILE A 13 29.90 -6.08 -25.37
C ILE A 13 28.83 -5.09 -25.92
N LEU A 14 28.88 -4.76 -27.21
CA LEU A 14 27.91 -3.90 -27.90
C LEU A 14 26.43 -4.29 -27.76
N PRO A 15 26.02 -5.58 -27.77
CA PRO A 15 24.61 -5.97 -27.63
C PRO A 15 24.02 -5.70 -26.23
N VAL A 16 24.88 -5.65 -25.20
CA VAL A 16 24.46 -5.43 -23.81
C VAL A 16 24.03 -3.98 -23.59
N GLY A 17 24.71 -3.02 -24.22
CA GLY A 17 24.36 -1.59 -24.12
C GLY A 17 23.03 -1.22 -24.78
N VAL A 18 22.69 -1.90 -25.89
CA VAL A 18 21.42 -1.69 -26.61
C VAL A 18 20.23 -2.27 -25.83
N SER A 19 20.43 -3.38 -25.12
CA SER A 19 19.38 -4.04 -24.32
C SER A 19 19.01 -3.27 -23.04
N ALA A 20 19.84 -2.31 -22.62
CA ALA A 20 19.59 -1.46 -21.45
C ALA A 20 18.79 -0.18 -21.75
N GLN A 21 18.57 0.15 -23.03
CA GLN A 21 17.75 1.30 -23.39
C GLN A 21 16.27 0.92 -23.28
N GLN A 22 15.62 1.34 -22.19
CA GLN A 22 14.17 1.31 -22.09
C GLN A 22 13.57 2.34 -23.04
N SER A 23 13.30 1.91 -24.27
CA SER A 23 12.54 2.70 -25.24
C SER A 23 11.25 3.18 -24.60
N GLY A 24 10.95 4.48 -24.68
CA GLY A 24 9.75 5.04 -24.09
C GLY A 24 9.91 5.57 -22.66
N LEU A 25 11.09 5.48 -22.03
CA LEU A 25 11.28 5.94 -20.64
C LEU A 25 10.96 7.42 -20.47
N GLU A 26 11.43 8.27 -21.39
CA GLU A 26 11.19 9.72 -21.36
C GLU A 26 9.69 10.03 -21.55
N GLN A 27 9.03 9.32 -22.48
CA GLN A 27 7.60 9.44 -22.71
C GLN A 27 6.80 8.98 -21.48
N ALA A 28 7.18 7.87 -20.85
CA ALA A 28 6.56 7.37 -19.62
C ALA A 28 6.76 8.35 -18.46
N ALA A 29 7.97 8.88 -18.27
CA ALA A 29 8.26 9.89 -17.27
C ALA A 29 7.43 11.17 -17.51
N ALA A 30 7.23 11.56 -18.76
CA ALA A 30 6.40 12.71 -19.12
C ALA A 30 4.91 12.54 -18.76
N THR A 31 4.42 11.30 -18.55
CA THR A 31 3.05 11.06 -18.06
C THR A 31 2.88 11.38 -16.57
N ILE A 32 3.98 11.46 -15.82
CA ILE A 32 3.98 11.79 -14.40
C ILE A 32 3.92 13.31 -14.26
N THR A 33 2.70 13.84 -14.18
CA THR A 33 2.46 15.28 -14.03
C THR A 33 1.94 15.63 -12.65
N GLU A 34 2.23 16.85 -12.19
CA GLU A 34 1.71 17.38 -10.93
C GLU A 34 0.18 17.35 -10.89
N ALA A 35 -0.48 17.74 -11.98
CA ALA A 35 -1.94 17.73 -12.09
C ALA A 35 -2.52 16.31 -11.97
N ALA A 36 -1.92 15.34 -12.64
CA ALA A 36 -2.34 13.93 -12.58
C ALA A 36 -2.12 13.33 -11.19
N TYR A 37 -1.06 13.74 -10.48
CA TYR A 37 -0.82 13.34 -9.10
C TYR A 37 -1.85 13.97 -8.15
N ALA A 38 -2.03 15.28 -8.21
CA ALA A 38 -2.97 16.03 -7.38
C ALA A 38 -4.41 15.54 -7.54
N GLN A 39 -4.83 15.24 -8.78
CA GLN A 39 -6.16 14.66 -9.05
C GLN A 39 -6.37 13.34 -8.30
N ARG A 40 -5.40 12.41 -8.37
CA ARG A 40 -5.51 11.09 -7.74
C ARG A 40 -5.55 11.20 -6.22
N ILE A 41 -4.69 12.03 -5.64
CA ILE A 41 -4.72 12.33 -4.20
C ILE A 41 -6.08 12.95 -3.81
N GLY A 42 -6.57 13.90 -4.60
CA GLY A 42 -7.86 14.55 -4.40
C GLY A 42 -9.01 13.56 -4.35
N VAL A 43 -9.04 12.55 -5.22
CA VAL A 43 -10.07 11.50 -5.21
C VAL A 43 -9.99 10.66 -3.93
N ILE A 44 -8.83 10.10 -3.60
CA ILE A 44 -8.71 9.17 -2.46
C ILE A 44 -8.79 9.86 -1.08
N ALA A 45 -8.57 11.17 -1.04
CA ALA A 45 -8.67 12.00 0.15
C ALA A 45 -9.97 12.81 0.24
N HIS A 46 -10.87 12.69 -0.75
CA HIS A 46 -12.14 13.41 -0.76
C HIS A 46 -13.03 12.97 0.41
N ASP A 47 -13.84 13.89 0.94
CA ASP A 47 -14.76 13.61 2.05
C ASP A 47 -15.74 12.46 1.75
N SER A 48 -16.15 12.32 0.49
CA SER A 48 -17.01 11.21 0.05
C SER A 48 -16.37 9.83 0.22
N MET A 49 -15.04 9.76 0.36
CA MET A 49 -14.32 8.51 0.63
C MET A 49 -14.29 8.17 2.12
N GLY A 50 -14.67 9.07 3.03
CA GLY A 50 -14.88 8.75 4.46
C GLY A 50 -13.65 8.27 5.25
N GLY A 51 -12.45 8.40 4.70
CA GLY A 51 -11.20 7.96 5.32
C GLY A 51 -10.88 6.46 5.17
N ARG A 52 -9.62 6.09 5.38
CA ARG A 52 -9.07 4.76 5.01
C ARG A 52 -8.54 3.98 6.21
N ASN A 53 -9.18 4.12 7.36
CA ASN A 53 -8.83 3.34 8.54
C ASN A 53 -9.07 1.84 8.28
N THR A 54 -8.34 0.95 8.96
CA THR A 54 -8.49 -0.49 8.80
C THR A 54 -9.19 -1.10 10.00
N PRO A 55 -10.36 -1.77 9.83
CA PRO A 55 -11.22 -1.80 8.65
C PRO A 55 -12.13 -0.55 8.56
N SER A 56 -12.49 -0.11 7.34
CA SER A 56 -13.51 0.92 7.13
C SER A 56 -14.18 0.81 5.75
N PRO A 57 -15.40 1.35 5.55
CA PRO A 57 -16.01 1.44 4.22
C PRO A 57 -15.17 2.24 3.22
N GLY A 58 -14.51 3.32 3.68
CA GLY A 58 -13.67 4.15 2.82
C GLY A 58 -12.39 3.47 2.33
N LEU A 59 -11.84 2.55 3.13
CA LEU A 59 -10.76 1.66 2.70
C LEU A 59 -11.22 0.79 1.51
N GLU A 60 -12.42 0.20 1.60
CA GLU A 60 -13.01 -0.61 0.53
C GLU A 60 -13.27 0.21 -0.74
N MET A 61 -13.84 1.41 -0.60
CA MET A 61 -14.08 2.31 -1.73
C MET A 61 -12.78 2.72 -2.42
N THR A 62 -11.74 3.04 -1.65
CA THR A 62 -10.44 3.40 -2.21
C THR A 62 -9.79 2.20 -2.93
N ALA A 63 -9.86 1.00 -2.34
CA ALA A 63 -9.32 -0.20 -2.97
C ALA A 63 -10.03 -0.50 -4.30
N ALA A 64 -11.35 -0.34 -4.35
CA ALA A 64 -12.12 -0.50 -5.59
C ALA A 64 -11.76 0.56 -6.66
N TRP A 65 -11.52 1.81 -6.26
CA TRP A 65 -11.08 2.85 -7.17
C TRP A 65 -9.68 2.54 -7.75
N ILE A 66 -8.72 2.12 -6.92
CA ILE A 66 -7.37 1.72 -7.37
C ILE A 66 -7.45 0.53 -8.35
N ALA A 67 -8.29 -0.47 -8.05
CA ALA A 67 -8.49 -1.61 -8.94
C ALA A 67 -8.98 -1.16 -10.33
N LYS A 68 -9.94 -0.23 -10.40
CA LYS A 68 -10.41 0.37 -11.65
C LYS A 68 -9.33 1.13 -12.41
N GLU A 69 -8.49 1.91 -11.72
CA GLU A 69 -7.36 2.59 -12.36
C GLU A 69 -6.38 1.57 -12.98
N PHE A 70 -6.09 0.48 -12.27
CA PHE A 70 -5.22 -0.59 -12.78
C PHE A 70 -5.83 -1.36 -13.96
N GLU A 71 -7.14 -1.62 -13.95
CA GLU A 71 -7.86 -2.16 -15.10
C GLU A 71 -7.75 -1.23 -16.31
N GLY A 72 -7.92 0.08 -16.12
CA GLY A 72 -7.76 1.09 -17.16
C GLY A 72 -6.35 1.14 -17.76
N LEU A 73 -5.33 0.78 -16.98
CA LEU A 73 -3.94 0.64 -17.43
C LEU A 73 -3.65 -0.71 -18.11
N GLY A 74 -4.60 -1.65 -18.13
CA GLY A 74 -4.42 -2.98 -18.71
C GLY A 74 -3.54 -3.91 -17.86
N LEU A 75 -3.40 -3.63 -16.56
CA LEU A 75 -2.66 -4.49 -15.64
C LEU A 75 -3.43 -5.79 -15.38
N ARG A 76 -2.73 -6.81 -14.87
CA ARG A 76 -3.33 -8.07 -14.42
C ARG A 76 -3.35 -8.11 -12.90
N GLY A 77 -4.46 -8.55 -12.33
CA GLY A 77 -4.59 -8.72 -10.89
C GLY A 77 -3.66 -9.80 -10.35
N GLY A 78 -3.13 -9.56 -9.15
CA GLY A 78 -2.20 -10.45 -8.45
C GLY A 78 -2.84 -11.28 -7.34
N ALA A 79 -4.13 -11.10 -7.05
CA ALA A 79 -4.82 -11.91 -6.07
C ALA A 79 -5.00 -13.35 -6.56
N ARG A 80 -5.30 -14.27 -5.65
CA ARG A 80 -5.44 -15.71 -5.93
C ARG A 80 -6.52 -16.03 -6.98
N ASP A 81 -7.55 -15.19 -7.07
CA ASP A 81 -8.64 -15.29 -8.04
C ASP A 81 -8.38 -14.46 -9.32
N GLY A 82 -7.19 -13.87 -9.46
CA GLY A 82 -6.83 -13.00 -10.57
C GLY A 82 -7.36 -11.56 -10.46
N SER A 83 -8.07 -11.22 -9.38
CA SER A 83 -8.50 -9.85 -9.11
C SER A 83 -7.37 -8.96 -8.55
N PHE A 84 -7.65 -7.67 -8.36
CA PHE A 84 -6.74 -6.75 -7.69
C PHE A 84 -6.91 -6.72 -6.16
N ILE A 85 -7.89 -7.44 -5.60
CA ILE A 85 -8.25 -7.34 -4.18
C ILE A 85 -7.82 -8.58 -3.42
N GLN A 86 -6.86 -8.43 -2.52
CA GLN A 86 -6.44 -9.49 -1.60
C GLN A 86 -7.18 -9.36 -0.26
N ARG A 87 -7.99 -10.36 0.07
CA ARG A 87 -8.64 -10.47 1.38
C ARG A 87 -7.77 -11.25 2.37
N TYR A 88 -7.70 -10.79 3.61
CA TYR A 88 -6.97 -11.42 4.69
C TYR A 88 -7.70 -11.23 6.04
N PRO A 89 -7.56 -12.17 7.00
CA PRO A 89 -8.20 -12.04 8.30
C PRO A 89 -7.50 -10.98 9.15
N LEU A 90 -8.28 -10.09 9.75
CA LEU A 90 -7.80 -9.18 10.80
C LEU A 90 -7.98 -9.85 12.16
N ARG A 91 -6.97 -9.71 13.02
CA ARG A 91 -7.06 -10.08 14.43
C ARG A 91 -7.24 -8.80 15.25
N SER A 92 -8.30 -8.75 16.05
CA SER A 92 -8.49 -7.71 17.06
C SER A 92 -8.33 -8.31 18.45
N ILE A 93 -7.60 -7.62 19.32
CA ILE A 93 -7.60 -7.90 20.76
C ILE A 93 -8.65 -6.98 21.36
N VAL A 94 -9.65 -7.56 22.01
CA VAL A 94 -10.70 -6.81 22.72
C VAL A 94 -10.53 -7.10 24.20
N VAL A 95 -10.64 -6.06 25.02
CA VAL A 95 -10.62 -6.22 26.48
C VAL A 95 -11.94 -6.85 26.92
N ASP A 96 -11.85 -7.95 27.67
CA ASP A 96 -12.99 -8.50 28.39
C ASP A 96 -13.27 -7.60 29.60
N SER A 97 -14.30 -6.75 29.52
CA SER A 97 -14.61 -5.79 30.58
C SER A 97 -15.13 -6.42 31.86
N GLU A 98 -15.65 -7.65 31.83
CA GLU A 98 -16.12 -8.35 33.04
C GLU A 98 -14.94 -8.98 33.80
N ALA A 99 -14.05 -9.64 33.05
CA ALA A 99 -12.85 -10.24 33.61
C ALA A 99 -11.78 -9.19 33.98
N SER A 100 -11.74 -8.06 33.29
CA SER A 100 -10.74 -7.01 33.48
C SER A 100 -11.20 -5.95 34.47
N GLY A 101 -10.40 -5.70 35.49
CA GLY A 101 -10.69 -4.70 36.50
C GLY A 101 -9.57 -4.58 37.53
N LEU A 102 -9.68 -3.61 38.42
CA LEU A 102 -8.75 -3.41 39.53
C LEU A 102 -9.45 -3.78 40.84
N ASN A 103 -8.81 -4.60 41.66
CA ASN A 103 -9.28 -4.84 43.03
C ASN A 103 -8.62 -3.80 43.95
N ALA A 104 -9.45 -2.97 44.60
CA ALA A 104 -9.03 -2.03 45.63
C ALA A 104 -9.58 -2.50 47.00
N PRO A 105 -9.06 -2.00 48.13
CA PRO A 105 -9.60 -2.36 49.45
C PRO A 105 -11.11 -2.08 49.52
N GLY A 106 -11.91 -3.13 49.72
CA GLY A 106 -13.36 -3.04 49.87
C GLY A 106 -14.17 -2.85 48.58
N THR A 107 -13.56 -2.80 47.38
CA THR A 107 -14.32 -2.68 46.13
C THR A 107 -13.60 -3.23 44.91
N ARG A 108 -14.36 -3.63 43.89
CA ARG A 108 -13.84 -3.97 42.56
C ARG A 108 -14.22 -2.88 41.57
N LEU A 109 -13.23 -2.31 40.90
CA LEU A 109 -13.42 -1.32 39.83
C LEU A 109 -13.42 -2.02 38.49
N VAL A 110 -14.48 -1.84 37.70
CA VAL A 110 -14.68 -2.50 36.40
C VAL A 110 -14.08 -1.68 35.26
N PHE A 111 -13.33 -2.33 34.37
CA PHE A 111 -12.76 -1.71 33.17
C PHE A 111 -13.86 -1.13 32.28
N GLY A 112 -13.68 0.11 31.81
CA GLY A 112 -14.60 0.81 30.90
C GLY A 112 -15.83 1.42 31.57
N ARG A 113 -16.14 1.06 32.83
CA ARG A 113 -17.21 1.69 33.64
C ARG A 113 -16.64 2.58 34.74
N ASP A 114 -15.77 2.01 35.56
CA ASP A 114 -15.21 2.67 36.75
C ASP A 114 -13.76 3.14 36.52
N LEU A 115 -13.06 2.55 35.54
CA LEU A 115 -11.69 2.90 35.19
C LEU A 115 -11.47 2.88 33.67
N ILE A 116 -10.72 3.85 33.16
CA ILE A 116 -10.19 3.87 31.79
C ILE A 116 -8.67 3.91 31.94
N PRO A 117 -7.92 2.86 31.54
CA PRO A 117 -6.48 2.93 31.61
C PRO A 117 -5.99 3.93 30.57
N VAL A 118 -5.40 5.01 31.05
CA VAL A 118 -4.68 5.94 30.21
C VAL A 118 -3.28 5.35 30.04
N SER A 119 -2.99 4.80 28.86
CA SER A 119 -1.61 4.51 28.50
C SER A 119 -0.87 5.83 28.28
N GLY A 120 -0.11 6.25 29.28
CA GLY A 120 0.89 7.30 29.19
C GLY A 120 2.16 6.81 29.86
N THR A 121 3.24 6.65 29.09
CA THR A 121 4.58 6.50 29.65
C THR A 121 5.01 7.85 30.21
N THR A 122 5.23 7.93 31.52
CA THR A 122 6.13 8.91 32.14
C THR A 122 7.55 8.39 32.11
#